data_AF-A0A3D4NDA7-F1
#
_entry.id   AF-A0A3D4NDA7-F1
#
_cell.length_a   1.000
_cell.length_b   1.000
_cell.length_c   1.000
_cell.angle_alpha   90.00
_cell.angle_beta   90.00
_cell.angle_gamma   90.00
#
_symmetry.space_group_name_H-M   'P 1'
#
loop_
_entity.id
_entity.type
_entity.pdbx_description
1 polymer ?
#
loop_
_entity_poly.entity_id
_entity_poly.type
_entity_poly.pdbx_seq_one_letter_code
_entity_poly.pdbx_strand_id
1 'polypeptide(L)'
;MNWKSRIISLIVIFFVVGIPTFITVFISLNMTDKPWYIYVSYTALAICGVLTVTAGIISVYEYISKLVGKDYPIANQLVAKEILHQVSLYKDDGYKKDLLRNWALRKYEITMDNNQIINLLDTLLFYGLITDIGESTVKITTNGRKYMNRL
;
A
#
# COMPACT_ATOMS: atom_id res chain seq x y z
N MET A 1 -1.44 13.75 -0.61
CA MET A 1 -1.81 14.11 -2.00
C MET A 1 -2.58 15.43 -1.96
N ASN A 2 -2.06 16.50 -2.56
CA ASN A 2 -2.61 17.86 -2.41
C ASN A 2 -3.91 18.05 -3.19
N TRP A 3 -4.85 18.86 -2.68
CA TRP A 3 -6.20 19.07 -3.23
C TRP A 3 -6.21 19.50 -4.71
N LYS A 4 -5.24 20.32 -5.13
CA LYS A 4 -5.03 20.69 -6.55
C LYS A 4 -4.77 19.49 -7.46
N SER A 5 -4.06 18.47 -6.97
CA SER A 5 -3.78 17.24 -7.72
C SER A 5 -5.03 16.40 -7.95
N ARG A 6 -6.00 16.41 -7.03
CA ARG A 6 -7.27 15.69 -7.17
C ARG A 6 -8.19 16.32 -8.22
N ILE A 7 -8.23 17.65 -8.27
CA ILE A 7 -9.04 18.39 -9.26
C ILE A 7 -8.50 18.15 -10.68
N ILE A 8 -7.18 18.19 -10.86
CA ILE A 8 -6.55 17.94 -12.16
C ILE A 8 -6.84 16.50 -12.62
N SER A 9 -6.72 15.49 -11.74
CA SER A 9 -7.06 14.11 -12.09
C SER A 9 -8.53 13.95 -12.49
N LEU A 10 -9.47 14.60 -11.81
CA LEU A 10 -10.89 14.56 -12.16
C LEU A 10 -11.17 15.19 -13.53
N ILE A 11 -10.53 16.33 -13.84
CA ILE A 11 -10.65 16.98 -15.16
C ILE A 11 -10.10 16.07 -16.25
N VAL A 12 -8.94 15.45 -16.04
CA VAL A 12 -8.35 14.52 -17.01
C VAL A 12 -9.26 13.31 -17.23
N ILE A 13 -9.83 12.72 -16.17
CA ILE A 13 -10.78 11.61 -16.29
C ILE A 13 -12.02 12.03 -17.09
N PHE A 14 -12.56 13.22 -16.85
CA PHE A 14 -13.72 13.73 -17.59
C PHE A 14 -13.43 13.91 -19.09
N PHE A 15 -12.26 14.43 -19.45
CA PHE A 15 -11.87 14.62 -20.85
C PHE A 15 -11.46 13.32 -21.55
N VAL A 16 -10.83 12.38 -20.84
CA VAL A 16 -10.34 11.11 -21.42
C VAL A 16 -11.45 10.05 -21.49
N VAL A 17 -12.42 10.07 -20.58
CA VAL A 17 -13.49 9.06 -20.52
C VAL A 17 -14.83 9.67 -20.90
N GLY A 18 -15.21 10.81 -20.30
CA GLY A 18 -16.52 11.42 -20.49
C GLY A 18 -16.78 11.86 -21.94
N ILE A 19 -15.84 12.60 -22.53
CA ILE A 19 -16.00 13.12 -23.90
C ILE A 19 -16.02 12.00 -24.96
N PRO A 20 -15.10 11.02 -24.97
CA PRO A 20 -15.15 9.94 -25.95
C PRO A 20 -16.40 9.07 -25.81
N THR A 21 -16.86 8.81 -24.59
CA THR A 21 -18.09 8.05 -24.36
C THR A 21 -19.31 8.82 -24.86
N PHE A 22 -19.40 10.13 -24.59
CA PHE A 22 -20.46 10.99 -25.09
C PHE A 22 -20.46 11.07 -26.62
N ILE A 23 -19.31 11.24 -27.26
CA ILE A 23 -19.17 11.24 -28.73
C ILE A 23 -19.62 9.89 -29.31
N THR A 24 -19.21 8.78 -28.69
CA THR A 24 -19.59 7.43 -29.14
C THR A 24 -21.10 7.22 -29.02
N VAL A 25 -21.73 7.62 -27.91
CA VAL A 25 -23.19 7.54 -27.71
C VAL A 25 -23.94 8.46 -28.67
N PHE A 26 -23.47 9.69 -28.87
CA PHE A 26 -24.10 10.64 -29.79
C PHE A 26 -24.03 10.17 -31.25
N ILE A 27 -22.89 9.60 -31.66
CA ILE A 27 -22.74 8.98 -32.98
C ILE A 27 -23.62 7.70 -33.06
N SER A 28 -23.70 6.91 -31.98
CA SER A 28 -24.59 5.73 -31.89
C SER A 28 -26.03 6.07 -32.20
N LEU A 29 -26.54 7.14 -31.59
CA LEU A 29 -27.95 7.52 -31.70
C LEU A 29 -28.29 8.08 -33.09
N ASN A 30 -27.29 8.54 -33.85
CA ASN A 30 -27.49 9.19 -35.15
C ASN A 30 -27.02 8.35 -36.36
N MET A 31 -26.28 7.25 -36.16
CA MET A 31 -25.64 6.48 -37.25
C MET A 31 -25.78 4.94 -37.11
N THR A 32 -26.81 4.47 -36.39
CA THR A 32 -27.09 3.04 -36.11
C THR A 32 -27.14 2.12 -37.33
N ASP A 33 -27.49 2.65 -38.51
CA ASP A 33 -27.73 1.83 -39.70
C ASP A 33 -26.46 1.50 -40.49
N LYS A 34 -25.29 2.02 -40.07
CA LYS A 34 -24.05 1.83 -40.83
C LYS A 34 -23.16 0.72 -40.26
N PRO A 35 -22.71 -0.25 -41.08
CA PRO A 35 -21.95 -1.41 -40.62
C PRO A 35 -20.57 -1.06 -40.02
N TRP A 36 -19.99 0.10 -40.39
CA TRP A 36 -18.71 0.55 -39.81
C TRP A 36 -18.83 1.01 -38.35
N TYR A 37 -20.05 1.36 -37.88
CA TYR A 37 -20.29 1.81 -36.51
C TYR A 37 -20.02 0.70 -35.49
N ILE A 38 -20.42 -0.54 -35.82
CA ILE A 38 -20.18 -1.74 -35.01
C ILE A 38 -18.68 -1.92 -34.70
N TYR A 39 -17.82 -1.71 -35.70
CA TYR A 39 -16.37 -1.81 -35.52
C TYR A 39 -15.82 -0.74 -34.58
N VAL A 40 -16.31 0.50 -34.71
CA VAL A 40 -15.92 1.62 -33.83
C VAL A 40 -16.31 1.34 -32.38
N SER A 41 -17.54 0.88 -32.14
CA SER A 41 -18.02 0.49 -30.82
C SER A 41 -17.19 -0.64 -30.21
N TYR A 42 -16.82 -1.67 -30.99
CA TYR A 42 -15.94 -2.75 -30.50
C TYR A 42 -14.53 -2.26 -30.16
N THR A 43 -13.93 -1.38 -30.97
CA THR A 43 -12.63 -0.77 -30.61
C THR A 43 -12.71 0.07 -29.35
N ALA A 44 -13.76 0.86 -29.16
CA ALA A 44 -13.96 1.64 -27.94
C ALA A 44 -14.10 0.74 -26.70
N LEU A 45 -14.86 -0.35 -26.81
CA LEU A 45 -15.01 -1.36 -25.75
C LEU A 45 -13.67 -2.04 -25.42
N ALA A 46 -12.88 -2.38 -26.44
CA ALA A 46 -11.56 -2.99 -26.25
C ALA A 46 -10.59 -2.04 -25.53
N ILE A 47 -10.57 -0.76 -25.90
CA ILE A 47 -9.73 0.26 -25.25
C ILE A 47 -10.16 0.46 -23.79
N CYS A 48 -11.46 0.55 -23.51
CA CYS A 48 -11.98 0.63 -22.14
C CYS A 48 -11.57 -0.59 -21.31
N GLY A 49 -11.70 -1.80 -21.86
CA GLY A 49 -11.28 -3.03 -21.18
C GLY A 49 -9.80 -3.02 -20.80
N VAL A 50 -8.92 -2.61 -21.73
CA VAL A 50 -7.48 -2.49 -21.46
C VAL A 50 -7.21 -1.46 -20.36
N LEU A 51 -7.86 -0.30 -20.39
CA LEU A 51 -7.69 0.73 -19.35
C LEU A 51 -8.14 0.23 -17.97
N THR A 52 -9.27 -0.48 -17.89
CA THR A 52 -9.76 -1.04 -16.62
C THR A 52 -8.81 -2.09 -16.06
N VAL A 53 -8.28 -2.99 -16.89
CA VAL A 53 -7.29 -3.99 -16.46
C VAL A 53 -6.02 -3.30 -15.97
N THR A 54 -5.53 -2.30 -16.70
CA THR A 54 -4.31 -1.57 -16.34
C THR A 54 -4.48 -0.82 -15.00
N ALA A 55 -5.63 -0.16 -14.80
CA ALA A 55 -5.96 0.50 -13.54
C ALA A 55 -6.09 -0.51 -12.37
N GLY A 56 -6.63 -1.69 -12.64
CA GLY A 56 -6.67 -2.81 -11.68
C GLY A 56 -5.27 -3.26 -11.28
N ILE A 57 -4.37 -3.48 -12.25
CA ILE A 57 -2.96 -3.85 -11.99
C ILE A 57 -2.25 -2.76 -11.18
N ILE A 58 -2.43 -1.48 -11.50
CA ILE A 58 -1.85 -0.37 -10.74
C ILE A 58 -2.37 -0.37 -9.30
N SER A 59 -3.67 -0.58 -9.11
CA SER A 59 -4.29 -0.61 -7.78
C SER A 59 -3.76 -1.77 -6.93
N VAL A 60 -3.58 -2.95 -7.55
CA VAL A 60 -2.96 -4.12 -6.90
C VAL A 60 -1.49 -3.86 -6.59
N TYR A 61 -0.75 -3.24 -7.52
CA TYR A 61 0.64 -2.88 -7.30
C TYR A 61 0.79 -1.83 -6.18
N GLU A 62 -0.09 -0.83 -6.10
CA GLU A 62 -0.12 0.13 -4.99
C GLU A 62 -0.50 -0.53 -3.67
N TYR A 63 -1.42 -1.49 -3.69
CA TYR A 63 -1.79 -2.26 -2.50
C TYR A 63 -0.61 -3.12 -2.00
N ILE A 64 0.06 -3.85 -2.90
CA ILE A 64 1.27 -4.61 -2.59
C ILE A 64 2.40 -3.66 -2.16
N SER A 65 2.55 -2.52 -2.82
CA SER A 65 3.52 -1.50 -2.43
C SER A 65 3.20 -0.89 -1.07
N LYS A 66 1.94 -0.80 -0.65
CA LYS A 66 1.56 -0.39 0.72
C LYS A 66 1.72 -1.54 1.72
N LEU A 67 1.70 -2.79 1.28
CA LEU A 67 2.05 -3.98 2.07
C LEU A 67 3.57 -4.20 2.18
N VAL A 68 4.36 -3.67 1.25
CA VAL A 68 5.83 -3.94 1.12
C VAL A 68 6.71 -2.67 1.22
N GLY A 69 6.15 -1.45 1.14
CA GLY A 69 6.92 -0.23 0.94
C GLY A 69 6.37 1.06 1.57
N LYS A 70 7.33 1.85 2.09
CA LYS A 70 7.27 3.24 2.56
C LYS A 70 6.05 3.67 3.41
N ASP A 71 4.81 3.69 2.98
CA ASP A 71 3.76 4.41 3.75
C ASP A 71 2.84 3.49 4.54
N TYR A 72 3.45 2.70 5.43
CA TYR A 72 2.72 1.88 6.40
C TYR A 72 2.15 2.73 7.54
N PRO A 73 0.83 2.64 7.82
CA PRO A 73 0.21 3.32 8.94
C PRO A 73 0.56 2.59 10.24
N ILE A 74 1.80 2.71 10.68
CA ILE A 74 2.18 2.28 12.02
C ILE A 74 1.72 3.37 12.98
N ALA A 75 0.75 3.04 13.84
CA ALA A 75 0.09 3.98 14.74
C ALA A 75 1.06 4.72 15.68
N ASN A 76 2.24 4.16 15.95
CA ASN A 76 3.29 4.78 16.78
C ASN A 76 4.67 4.63 16.16
N GLN A 77 5.00 5.50 15.20
CA GLN A 77 6.27 5.48 14.46
C GLN A 77 7.50 5.60 15.37
N LEU A 78 7.47 6.42 16.42
CA LEU A 78 8.58 6.56 17.37
C LEU A 78 8.87 5.25 18.10
N VAL A 79 7.82 4.60 18.62
CA VAL A 79 7.93 3.32 19.31
C VAL A 79 8.38 2.22 18.35
N ALA A 80 7.86 2.22 17.12
CA ALA A 80 8.29 1.30 16.07
C ALA A 80 9.76 1.46 15.72
N LYS A 81 10.25 2.70 15.58
CA LYS A 81 11.66 3.01 15.32
C LYS A 81 12.54 2.49 16.45
N GLU A 82 12.14 2.69 17.70
CA GLU A 82 12.88 2.22 18.86
C GLU A 82 12.93 0.69 18.94
N ILE A 83 11.80 0.01 18.72
CA ILE A 83 11.71 -1.46 18.70
C ILE A 83 12.60 -2.01 17.58
N LEU A 84 12.51 -1.45 16.37
CA LEU A 84 13.37 -1.83 15.25
C LEU A 84 14.85 -1.59 15.58
N HIS A 85 15.17 -0.49 16.25
CA HIS A 85 16.52 -0.20 16.68
C HIS A 85 17.03 -1.25 17.66
N GLN A 86 16.26 -1.62 18.68
CA GLN A 86 16.64 -2.68 19.62
C GLN A 86 16.90 -4.02 18.92
N VAL A 87 16.01 -4.44 18.02
CA VAL A 87 16.22 -5.68 17.25
C VAL A 87 17.44 -5.56 16.34
N SER A 88 17.75 -4.37 15.82
CA SER A 88 18.91 -4.15 14.94
C SER A 88 20.26 -4.30 15.63
N LEU A 89 20.31 -4.19 16.97
CA LEU A 89 21.54 -4.39 17.75
C LEU A 89 22.00 -5.87 17.72
N TYR A 90 21.07 -6.82 17.54
CA TYR A 90 21.33 -8.25 17.60
C TYR A 90 21.40 -8.86 16.19
N LYS A 91 22.38 -8.42 15.40
CA LYS A 91 22.48 -8.73 13.95
C LYS A 91 22.54 -10.23 13.64
N ASP A 92 23.32 -11.00 14.38
CA ASP A 92 23.64 -12.38 13.99
C ASP A 92 22.85 -13.43 14.79
N ASP A 93 22.65 -13.19 16.08
CA ASP A 93 21.91 -14.11 16.97
C ASP A 93 20.38 -13.89 16.97
N GLY A 94 19.93 -12.75 16.42
CA GLY A 94 18.56 -12.29 16.57
C GLY A 94 18.19 -11.97 18.02
N TYR A 95 16.98 -11.48 18.21
CA TYR A 95 16.49 -11.03 19.51
C TYR A 95 15.28 -11.87 19.92
N LYS A 96 15.24 -12.34 21.18
CA LYS A 96 14.14 -13.19 21.65
C LYS A 96 12.84 -12.38 21.69
N LYS A 97 11.76 -12.92 21.10
CA LYS A 97 10.42 -12.31 21.05
C LYS A 97 9.90 -11.95 22.43
N ASP A 98 10.04 -12.85 23.40
CA ASP A 98 9.57 -12.62 24.76
C ASP A 98 10.33 -11.49 25.46
N LEU A 99 11.64 -11.39 25.21
CA LEU A 99 12.46 -10.30 25.75
C LEU A 99 12.09 -8.97 25.08
N LEU A 100 11.83 -8.96 23.79
CA LEU A 100 11.33 -7.78 23.07
C LEU A 100 10.00 -7.30 23.58
N ARG A 101 9.06 -8.23 23.74
CA ARG A 101 7.75 -7.95 24.27
C ARG A 101 7.85 -7.41 25.69
N ASN A 102 8.56 -8.09 26.58
CA ASN A 102 8.72 -7.65 27.98
C ASN A 102 9.44 -6.31 28.10
N TRP A 103 10.47 -6.07 27.28
CA TRP A 103 11.16 -4.79 27.21
C TRP A 103 10.22 -3.66 26.74
N ALA A 104 9.47 -3.89 25.65
CA ALA A 104 8.56 -2.90 25.10
C ALA A 104 7.42 -2.60 26.08
N LEU A 105 6.83 -3.64 26.68
CA LEU A 105 5.79 -3.50 27.71
C LEU A 105 6.30 -2.66 28.88
N ARG A 106 7.45 -2.99 29.47
CA ARG A 106 8.01 -2.22 30.60
C ARG A 106 8.38 -0.78 30.23
N LYS A 107 8.90 -0.55 29.03
CA LYS A 107 9.35 0.79 28.60
C LYS A 107 8.17 1.72 28.30
N TYR A 108 7.08 1.17 27.76
CA TYR A 108 5.94 1.96 27.27
C TYR A 108 4.65 1.77 28.09
N GLU A 109 4.71 1.07 29.23
CA GLU A 109 3.58 0.76 30.13
C GLU A 109 2.76 2.02 30.53
N ILE A 110 3.44 3.15 30.69
CA ILE A 110 2.82 4.43 31.11
C ILE A 110 2.13 5.14 29.93
N THR A 111 2.60 4.90 28.71
CA THR A 111 2.23 5.67 27.51
C THR A 111 1.32 4.91 26.54
N MET A 112 1.26 3.58 26.64
CA MET A 112 0.55 2.72 25.70
C MET A 112 -0.09 1.54 26.43
N ASP A 113 -1.27 1.12 25.96
CA ASP A 113 -1.90 -0.11 26.43
C ASP A 113 -1.12 -1.34 25.97
N ASN A 114 -1.14 -2.41 26.78
CA ASN A 114 -0.43 -3.66 26.49
C ASN A 114 -0.85 -4.24 25.13
N ASN A 115 -2.13 -4.13 24.75
CA ASN A 115 -2.59 -4.62 23.46
C ASN A 115 -2.06 -3.79 22.28
N GLN A 116 -1.81 -2.50 22.48
CA GLN A 116 -1.24 -1.65 21.43
C GLN A 116 0.22 -2.05 21.15
N ILE A 117 0.98 -2.43 22.18
CA ILE A 117 2.36 -2.89 22.03
C ILE A 117 2.41 -4.26 21.36
N ILE A 118 1.51 -5.18 21.72
CA ILE A 118 1.39 -6.50 21.08
C ILE A 118 1.01 -6.33 19.61
N ASN A 119 -0.05 -5.56 19.32
CA ASN A 119 -0.47 -5.28 17.95
C ASN A 119 0.64 -4.60 17.15
N LEU A 120 1.43 -3.73 17.76
CA LEU A 120 2.57 -3.10 17.08
C LEU A 120 3.63 -4.14 16.69
N LEU A 121 4.00 -5.05 17.59
CA LEU A 121 4.96 -6.12 17.30
C LEU A 121 4.45 -7.04 16.18
N ASP A 122 3.18 -7.45 16.25
CA ASP A 122 2.54 -8.26 15.21
C ASP A 122 2.49 -7.52 13.88
N THR A 123 2.25 -6.21 13.91
CA THR A 123 2.25 -5.35 12.72
C THR A 123 3.66 -5.27 12.10
N LEU A 124 4.71 -5.19 12.92
CA LEU A 124 6.10 -5.19 12.42
C LEU A 124 6.48 -6.53 11.77
N LEU A 125 5.98 -7.65 12.30
CA LEU A 125 6.12 -8.99 11.72
C LEU A 125 5.33 -9.12 10.42
N PHE A 126 4.05 -8.73 10.43
CA PHE A 126 3.16 -8.80 9.29
C PHE A 126 3.68 -8.01 8.09
N TYR A 127 4.22 -6.81 8.32
CA TYR A 127 4.85 -6.01 7.27
C TYR A 127 6.29 -6.43 6.92
N GLY A 128 6.79 -7.52 7.51
CA GLY A 128 8.13 -8.04 7.24
C GLY A 128 9.24 -7.04 7.57
N LEU A 129 9.04 -6.15 8.54
CA LEU A 129 10.07 -5.25 9.06
C LEU A 129 11.00 -5.98 10.03
N ILE A 130 10.44 -6.96 10.73
CA ILE A 130 11.16 -8.00 11.45
C ILE A 130 10.73 -9.37 10.89
N THR A 131 11.59 -10.37 11.02
CA THR A 131 11.35 -11.73 10.53
C THR A 131 11.79 -12.74 11.58
N ASP A 132 11.12 -13.89 11.60
CA ASP A 132 11.45 -14.99 12.50
C ASP A 132 12.62 -15.80 11.96
N ILE A 133 13.63 -16.04 12.79
CA ILE A 133 14.81 -16.85 12.44
C ILE A 133 14.89 -18.15 13.25
N GLY A 134 13.81 -18.50 13.96
CA GLY A 134 13.69 -19.68 14.80
C GLY A 134 12.36 -19.66 15.55
N GLU A 135 12.16 -20.58 16.50
CA GLU A 135 10.89 -20.72 17.22
C GLU A 135 10.51 -19.49 18.07
N SER A 136 11.49 -18.69 18.49
CA SER A 136 11.25 -17.56 19.41
C SER A 136 12.16 -16.34 19.20
N THR A 137 12.85 -16.26 18.06
CA THR A 137 13.82 -15.18 17.76
C THR A 137 13.42 -14.40 16.53
N VAL A 138 13.51 -13.07 16.63
CA VAL A 138 13.25 -12.12 15.54
C VAL A 138 14.52 -11.40 15.13
N LYS A 139 14.64 -11.12 13.84
CA LYS A 139 15.72 -10.33 13.26
C LYS A 139 15.14 -9.20 12.42
N ILE A 140 15.83 -8.07 12.39
CA ILE A 140 15.43 -6.96 11.52
C ILE A 140 15.70 -7.32 10.06
N THR A 141 14.74 -7.04 9.18
CA THR A 141 14.91 -7.24 7.73
C THR A 141 15.59 -6.03 7.09
N THR A 142 16.03 -6.17 5.83
CA THR A 142 16.49 -5.04 5.03
C THR A 142 15.43 -3.95 4.90
N ASN A 143 14.14 -4.34 4.82
CA ASN A 143 13.02 -3.39 4.77
C ASN A 143 12.81 -2.69 6.11
N GLY A 144 12.89 -3.42 7.22
CA GLY A 144 12.86 -2.84 8.57
C GLY A 144 13.97 -1.80 8.78
N ARG A 145 15.19 -2.09 8.33
CA ARG A 145 16.32 -1.15 8.43
C ARG A 145 16.11 0.11 7.58
N LYS A 146 15.63 -0.04 6.35
CA LYS A 146 15.28 1.11 5.48
C LYS A 146 14.16 1.95 6.09
N TYR A 147 13.16 1.31 6.70
CA TYR A 147 12.05 1.99 7.36
C TYR A 147 12.53 2.78 8.59
N MET A 148 13.32 2.14 9.46
CA MET A 148 13.91 2.76 10.65
C MET A 148 14.75 4.00 10.34
N ASN A 149 15.55 3.97 9.26
CA ASN A 149 16.40 5.09 8.84
C ASN A 149 15.63 6.26 8.21
N ARG A 150 14.37 6.05 7.82
CA ARG A 150 13.53 7.06 7.18
C ARG A 150 12.62 7.79 8.17
N LEU A 151 12.25 7.11 9.27
CA LEU A 151 11.62 7.73 10.44
C LEU A 151 12.63 8.57 11.21
#